data_AF-A0A7I9Y3F5-F1
#
_entry.id   AF-A0A7I9Y3F5-F1
#
_cell.length_a   1.000
_cell.length_b   1.000
_cell.length_c   1.000
_cell.angle_alpha   90.00
_cell.angle_beta   90.00
_cell.angle_gamma   90.00
#
_symmetry.space_group_name_H-M   'P 1'
#
loop_
_entity.id
_entity.type
_entity.pdbx_description
1 polymer ?
#
loop_
_entity_poly.entity_id
_entity_poly.type
_entity_poly.pdbx_seq_one_letter_code
_entity_poly.pdbx_strand_id
1 'polypeptide(L)'
;MTTTAIDRGLGSELAADLAATAFTLAKRFSAGATMWSLAPGWEPHALHIAVEFIHPVIVGKRALPAVALTGADLVDAVRVSARAGDIVIAVSGARHPDVRSVMRRAPAWGVSTVWIGSGERPPAGSADHVLWLDDPDPRVPATGGFVLFYHVLWELTHVCFEHPGLLKAAAEEVCITCSDEGRLGEVLAVSGDGTAQVRTAGGVETIATALVEPVDVGELVLVHAGTAISRVGDDQPGRAGPAERRR
;
A
#
# COMPACT_ATOMS: atom_id res chain seq x y z
N MET A 1 -31.00 -6.41 17.74
CA MET A 1 -30.20 -6.50 16.49
C MET A 1 -29.40 -5.22 16.38
N THR A 2 -28.08 -5.29 16.46
CA THR A 2 -27.21 -4.12 16.25
C THR A 2 -27.02 -3.97 14.74
N THR A 3 -27.54 -2.89 14.15
CA THR A 3 -27.34 -2.56 12.74
C THR A 3 -25.86 -2.25 12.50
N THR A 4 -25.25 -2.92 11.53
CA THR A 4 -23.86 -2.73 11.11
C THR A 4 -23.76 -1.65 10.04
N ALA A 5 -22.55 -1.12 9.78
CA ALA A 5 -22.33 -0.21 8.64
C ALA A 5 -22.78 -0.80 7.29
N ILE A 6 -22.73 -2.14 7.12
CA ILE A 6 -23.17 -2.83 5.90
C ILE A 6 -24.68 -2.68 5.69
N ASP A 7 -25.46 -2.75 6.77
CA ASP A 7 -26.92 -2.66 6.72
C ASP A 7 -27.42 -1.27 6.27
N ARG A 8 -26.54 -0.25 6.31
CA ARG A 8 -26.83 1.11 5.86
C ARG A 8 -26.49 1.34 4.38
N GLY A 9 -25.87 0.36 3.71
CA GLY A 9 -25.37 0.48 2.35
C GLY A 9 -24.01 1.20 2.25
N LEU A 10 -23.36 1.06 1.09
CA LEU A 10 -22.08 1.73 0.81
C LEU A 10 -22.33 3.21 0.44
N GLY A 11 -21.70 4.12 1.18
CA GLY A 11 -21.71 5.55 0.83
C GLY A 11 -21.00 5.82 -0.51
N SER A 12 -21.31 6.96 -1.14
CA SER A 12 -20.77 7.32 -2.47
C SER A 12 -19.25 7.43 -2.51
N GLU A 13 -18.63 7.95 -1.45
CA GLU A 13 -17.17 8.08 -1.34
C GLU A 13 -16.50 6.70 -1.30
N LEU A 14 -16.99 5.81 -0.44
CA LEU A 14 -16.47 4.45 -0.32
C LEU A 14 -16.68 3.65 -1.62
N ALA A 15 -17.80 3.85 -2.32
CA ALA A 15 -18.03 3.26 -3.63
C ALA A 15 -17.01 3.75 -4.68
N ALA A 16 -16.68 5.05 -4.67
CA ALA A 16 -15.64 5.60 -5.54
C ALA A 16 -14.25 5.05 -5.20
N ASP A 17 -13.92 4.94 -3.91
CA ASP A 17 -12.66 4.34 -3.44
C ASP A 17 -12.55 2.87 -3.86
N LEU A 18 -13.63 2.09 -3.73
CA LEU A 18 -13.70 0.70 -4.19
C LEU A 18 -13.47 0.59 -5.70
N ALA A 19 -14.13 1.44 -6.50
CA ALA A 19 -13.96 1.46 -7.95
C ALA A 19 -12.54 1.83 -8.37
N ALA A 20 -11.96 2.86 -7.76
CA ALA A 20 -10.57 3.27 -8.01
C ALA A 20 -9.58 2.17 -7.63
N THR A 21 -9.79 1.52 -6.48
CA THR A 21 -8.97 0.41 -6.02
C THR A 21 -9.04 -0.78 -6.98
N ALA A 22 -10.25 -1.21 -7.36
CA ALA A 22 -10.45 -2.30 -8.31
C ALA A 22 -9.80 -2.02 -9.67
N PHE A 23 -9.85 -0.77 -10.13
CA PHE A 23 -9.17 -0.37 -11.36
C PHE A 23 -7.64 -0.47 -11.26
N THR A 24 -7.05 -0.07 -10.12
CA THR A 24 -5.62 -0.30 -9.85
C THR A 24 -5.29 -1.79 -9.82
N LEU A 25 -6.08 -2.61 -9.12
CA LEU A 25 -5.89 -4.07 -9.09
C LEU A 25 -5.91 -4.66 -10.51
N ALA A 26 -6.90 -4.27 -11.33
CA ALA A 26 -7.02 -4.74 -12.70
C ALA A 26 -5.79 -4.37 -13.55
N LYS A 27 -5.30 -3.13 -13.46
CA LYS A 27 -4.07 -2.72 -14.17
C LYS A 27 -2.86 -3.55 -13.73
N ARG A 28 -2.67 -3.74 -12.42
CA ARG A 28 -1.55 -4.51 -11.86
C ARG A 28 -1.61 -5.98 -12.27
N PHE A 29 -2.76 -6.64 -12.12
CA PHE A 29 -2.94 -8.02 -12.55
C PHE A 29 -2.86 -8.21 -14.07
N SER A 30 -3.28 -7.22 -14.86
CA SER A 30 -3.07 -7.23 -16.32
C SER A 30 -1.60 -7.14 -16.69
N ALA A 31 -0.79 -6.49 -15.87
CA ALA A 31 0.67 -6.42 -16.00
C ALA A 31 1.40 -7.61 -15.35
N GLY A 32 0.68 -8.62 -14.82
CA GLY A 32 1.26 -9.85 -14.27
C GLY A 32 1.60 -9.80 -12.78
N ALA A 33 1.05 -8.85 -12.03
CA ALA A 33 1.28 -8.72 -10.59
C ALA A 33 0.82 -9.95 -9.78
N THR A 34 1.49 -10.18 -8.66
CA THR A 34 1.01 -11.02 -7.55
C THR A 34 0.49 -10.12 -6.42
N MET A 35 -0.60 -10.54 -5.78
CA MET A 35 -1.13 -9.87 -4.59
C MET A 35 -0.73 -10.61 -3.31
N TRP A 36 -0.20 -9.88 -2.34
CA TRP A 36 0.20 -10.39 -1.03
C TRP A 36 -0.79 -9.89 0.03
N SER A 37 -1.57 -10.80 0.62
CA SER A 37 -2.60 -10.45 1.61
C SER A 37 -2.11 -10.62 3.04
N LEU A 38 -2.34 -9.60 3.86
CA LEU A 38 -1.97 -9.53 5.28
C LEU A 38 -3.23 -9.30 6.11
N ALA A 39 -3.34 -9.92 7.27
CA ALA A 39 -4.40 -9.60 8.22
C ALA A 39 -3.96 -9.89 9.65
N PRO A 40 -2.93 -9.18 10.17
CA PRO A 40 -2.46 -9.46 11.52
C PRO A 40 -3.58 -9.17 12.53
N GLY A 41 -3.83 -10.14 13.41
CA GLY A 41 -4.95 -10.14 14.35
C GLY A 41 -6.24 -10.76 13.79
N TRP A 42 -6.37 -10.93 12.48
CA TRP A 42 -7.51 -11.56 11.81
C TRP A 42 -7.10 -12.39 10.60
N GLU A 43 -6.13 -13.29 10.79
CA GLU A 43 -5.53 -14.12 9.73
C GLU A 43 -6.52 -14.78 8.74
N PRO A 44 -7.73 -15.23 9.16
CA PRO A 44 -8.73 -15.74 8.22
C PRO A 44 -9.07 -14.79 7.06
N HIS A 45 -9.00 -13.47 7.25
CA HIS A 45 -9.22 -12.51 6.14
C HIS A 45 -8.11 -12.57 5.10
N ALA A 46 -6.84 -12.69 5.50
CA ALA A 46 -5.73 -12.81 4.55
C ALA A 46 -5.88 -14.07 3.69
N LEU A 47 -6.22 -15.19 4.34
CA LEU A 47 -6.46 -16.47 3.68
C LEU A 47 -7.67 -16.41 2.74
N HIS A 48 -8.77 -15.78 3.18
CA HIS A 48 -9.97 -15.61 2.34
C HIS A 48 -9.64 -14.78 1.10
N ILE A 49 -8.98 -13.64 1.25
CA ILE A 49 -8.56 -12.81 0.11
C ILE A 49 -7.72 -13.62 -0.89
N ALA A 50 -6.76 -14.42 -0.41
CA ALA A 50 -5.95 -15.25 -1.30
C ALA A 50 -6.80 -16.29 -2.06
N VAL A 51 -7.69 -17.00 -1.37
CA VAL A 51 -8.57 -18.01 -1.98
C VAL A 51 -9.54 -17.38 -2.97
N GLU A 52 -10.17 -16.25 -2.62
CA GLU A 52 -11.14 -15.54 -3.47
C GLU A 52 -10.54 -15.18 -4.83
N PHE A 53 -9.29 -14.70 -4.84
CA PHE A 53 -8.61 -14.30 -6.07
C PHE A 53 -8.04 -15.48 -6.86
N ILE A 54 -7.55 -16.55 -6.20
CA ILE A 54 -7.02 -17.74 -6.90
C ILE A 54 -8.13 -18.63 -7.46
N HIS A 55 -9.22 -18.82 -6.70
CA HIS A 55 -10.30 -19.77 -7.00
C HIS A 55 -11.60 -19.01 -7.26
N PRO A 56 -11.73 -18.38 -8.44
CA PRO A 56 -12.89 -17.55 -8.74
C PRO A 56 -14.19 -18.37 -8.66
N VAL A 57 -15.16 -17.87 -7.88
CA VAL A 57 -16.45 -18.56 -7.66
C VAL A 57 -17.31 -18.61 -8.93
N ILE A 58 -17.13 -17.66 -9.85
CA ILE A 58 -17.85 -17.60 -11.11
C ILE A 58 -17.12 -18.41 -12.18
N VAL A 59 -17.82 -19.40 -12.75
CA VAL A 59 -17.32 -20.25 -13.83
C VAL A 59 -16.81 -19.39 -15.01
N GLY A 60 -15.58 -19.70 -15.45
CA GLY A 60 -14.96 -19.05 -16.61
C GLY A 60 -14.19 -17.77 -16.31
N LYS A 61 -14.20 -17.28 -15.06
CA LYS A 61 -13.34 -16.16 -14.66
C LYS A 61 -11.88 -16.60 -14.47
N ARG A 62 -10.96 -15.66 -14.76
CA ARG A 62 -9.51 -15.88 -14.69
C ARG A 62 -9.06 -15.90 -13.21
N ALA A 63 -8.31 -16.92 -12.82
CA ALA A 63 -7.58 -16.94 -11.56
C ALA A 63 -6.52 -15.82 -11.50
N LEU A 64 -6.45 -15.12 -10.38
CA LEU A 64 -5.53 -14.02 -10.13
C LEU A 64 -4.51 -14.44 -9.06
N PRO A 65 -3.19 -14.27 -9.30
CA PRO A 65 -2.17 -14.70 -8.34
C PRO A 65 -2.28 -13.95 -7.02
N ALA A 66 -2.62 -14.64 -5.94
CA ALA A 66 -2.71 -14.06 -4.61
C ALA A 66 -2.15 -15.03 -3.56
N VAL A 67 -1.44 -14.51 -2.55
CA VAL A 67 -0.81 -15.32 -1.49
C VAL A 67 -1.02 -14.63 -0.15
N ALA A 68 -1.50 -15.37 0.83
CA ALA A 68 -1.60 -14.89 2.21
C ALA A 68 -0.24 -15.02 2.91
N LEU A 69 0.22 -13.95 3.54
CA LEU A 69 1.36 -13.98 4.46
C LEU A 69 0.80 -13.87 5.89
N THR A 70 1.07 -14.89 6.69
CA THR A 70 0.58 -15.06 8.07
C THR A 70 1.75 -15.30 9.03
N GLY A 71 1.51 -15.17 10.34
CA GLY A 71 2.56 -15.33 11.35
C GLY A 71 3.37 -14.06 11.63
N ALA A 72 4.60 -14.26 12.11
CA ALA A 72 5.49 -13.18 12.55
C ALA A 72 6.28 -12.55 11.39
N ASP A 73 6.97 -11.44 11.67
CA ASP A 73 7.93 -10.78 10.77
C ASP A 73 7.33 -10.38 9.41
N LEU A 74 6.07 -9.93 9.40
CA LEU A 74 5.33 -9.59 8.18
C LEU A 74 6.05 -8.56 7.30
N VAL A 75 6.77 -7.62 7.90
CA VAL A 75 7.55 -6.61 7.15
C VAL A 75 8.62 -7.28 6.28
N ASP A 76 9.38 -8.20 6.86
CA ASP A 76 10.45 -8.92 6.15
C ASP A 76 9.86 -9.93 5.17
N ALA A 77 8.79 -10.61 5.54
CA ALA A 77 8.06 -11.53 4.67
C ALA A 77 7.58 -10.84 3.39
N VAL A 78 7.01 -9.63 3.50
CA VAL A 78 6.63 -8.84 2.32
C VAL A 78 7.88 -8.39 1.56
N ARG A 79 8.89 -7.86 2.24
CA ARG A 79 10.10 -7.32 1.62
C ARG A 79 10.87 -8.33 0.77
N VAL A 80 10.87 -9.60 1.16
CA VAL A 80 11.52 -10.69 0.41
C VAL A 80 10.64 -11.29 -0.69
N SER A 81 9.32 -11.25 -0.50
CA SER A 81 8.37 -11.90 -1.41
C SER A 81 7.95 -11.00 -2.56
N ALA A 82 7.62 -9.74 -2.27
CA ALA A 82 7.03 -8.83 -3.23
C ALA A 82 8.07 -8.30 -4.22
N ARG A 83 7.64 -8.16 -5.48
CA ARG A 83 8.42 -7.56 -6.57
C ARG A 83 7.82 -6.22 -6.97
N ALA A 84 8.63 -5.37 -7.60
CA ALA A 84 8.11 -4.14 -8.20
C ALA A 84 6.97 -4.48 -9.18
N GLY A 85 5.84 -3.78 -9.04
CA GLY A 85 4.61 -4.06 -9.76
C GLY A 85 3.60 -4.95 -9.03
N ASP A 86 3.99 -5.60 -7.93
CA ASP A 86 3.07 -6.38 -7.10
C ASP A 86 2.12 -5.49 -6.28
N ILE A 87 1.20 -6.15 -5.58
CA ILE A 87 0.19 -5.53 -4.73
C ILE A 87 0.34 -6.09 -3.32
N VAL A 88 0.22 -5.24 -2.31
CA VAL A 88 0.01 -5.65 -0.92
C VAL A 88 -1.36 -5.15 -0.47
N ILE A 89 -2.17 -6.06 0.04
CA ILE A 89 -3.47 -5.75 0.66
C ILE A 89 -3.43 -6.15 2.13
N ALA A 90 -3.76 -5.23 3.04
CA ALA A 90 -3.81 -5.53 4.47
C ALA A 90 -5.19 -5.28 5.06
N VAL A 91 -5.62 -6.15 5.96
CA VAL A 91 -6.79 -5.97 6.82
C VAL A 91 -6.31 -5.77 8.26
N SER A 92 -6.37 -4.54 8.78
CA SER A 92 -5.95 -4.25 10.16
C SER A 92 -6.54 -2.93 10.66
N GLY A 93 -6.44 -2.67 11.96
CA GLY A 93 -6.61 -1.30 12.48
C GLY A 93 -5.46 -0.38 12.06
N ALA A 94 -5.71 0.93 12.00
CA ALA A 94 -4.78 1.96 11.49
C ALA A 94 -3.46 2.08 12.27
N ARG A 95 -3.43 1.58 13.51
CA ARG A 95 -2.25 1.65 14.40
C ARG A 95 -1.44 0.36 14.45
N HIS A 96 -1.74 -0.63 13.62
CA HIS A 96 -0.96 -1.87 13.62
C HIS A 96 0.48 -1.61 13.14
N PRO A 97 1.51 -1.90 13.95
CA PRO A 97 2.89 -1.48 13.66
C PRO A 97 3.42 -2.08 12.36
N ASP A 98 3.23 -3.39 12.14
CA ASP A 98 3.74 -4.06 10.95
C ASP A 98 3.08 -3.55 9.67
N VAL A 99 1.75 -3.38 9.67
CA VAL A 99 1.01 -2.87 8.51
C VAL A 99 1.45 -1.44 8.21
N ARG A 100 1.60 -0.57 9.21
CA ARG A 100 2.14 0.79 9.01
C ARG A 100 3.54 0.76 8.38
N SER A 101 4.42 -0.12 8.86
CA SER A 101 5.77 -0.27 8.32
C SER A 101 5.73 -0.75 6.86
N VAL A 102 4.90 -1.76 6.56
CA VAL A 102 4.72 -2.27 5.19
C VAL A 102 4.19 -1.18 4.25
N MET A 103 3.09 -0.50 4.63
CA MET A 103 2.48 0.51 3.76
C MET A 103 3.44 1.68 3.47
N ARG A 104 4.26 2.05 4.46
CA ARG A 104 5.27 3.10 4.30
C ARG A 104 6.43 2.68 3.39
N ARG A 105 6.85 1.42 3.44
CA ARG A 105 8.02 0.92 2.69
C ARG A 105 7.67 0.43 1.28
N ALA A 106 6.45 -0.06 1.07
CA ALA A 106 5.98 -0.63 -0.19
C ALA A 106 6.19 0.27 -1.42
N PRO A 107 6.03 1.61 -1.35
CA PRO A 107 6.35 2.48 -2.47
C PRO A 107 7.83 2.41 -2.90
N ALA A 108 8.77 2.31 -1.94
CA ALA A 108 10.19 2.11 -2.25
C ALA A 108 10.47 0.72 -2.85
N TRP A 109 9.57 -0.24 -2.66
CA TRP A 109 9.62 -1.56 -3.29
C TRP A 109 8.91 -1.61 -4.65
N GLY A 110 8.27 -0.51 -5.07
CA GLY A 110 7.46 -0.45 -6.27
C GLY A 110 6.14 -1.23 -6.18
N VAL A 111 5.65 -1.45 -4.96
CA VAL A 111 4.46 -2.26 -4.65
C VAL A 111 3.28 -1.34 -4.38
N SER A 112 2.14 -1.61 -5.02
CA SER A 112 0.89 -0.88 -4.76
C SER A 112 0.21 -1.37 -3.48
N THR A 113 -0.39 -0.47 -2.72
CA THR A 113 -0.87 -0.72 -1.36
C THR A 113 -2.38 -0.52 -1.22
N VAL A 114 -3.06 -1.49 -0.61
CA VAL A 114 -4.48 -1.42 -0.25
C VAL A 114 -4.62 -1.70 1.24
N TRP A 115 -5.30 -0.83 1.97
CA TRP A 115 -5.54 -1.00 3.40
C TRP A 115 -7.02 -0.99 3.72
N ILE A 116 -7.52 -2.14 4.19
CA ILE A 116 -8.88 -2.33 4.68
C ILE A 116 -8.89 -2.28 6.21
N GLY A 117 -9.86 -1.57 6.79
CA GLY A 117 -10.06 -1.58 8.24
C GLY A 117 -11.30 -0.81 8.69
N SER A 118 -11.39 -0.56 10.00
CA SER A 118 -12.49 0.15 10.62
C SER A 118 -12.05 0.97 11.83
N GLY A 119 -12.91 1.89 12.28
CA GLY A 119 -12.64 2.78 13.41
C GLY A 119 -11.82 4.01 13.00
N GLU A 120 -10.81 4.40 13.78
CA GLU A 120 -9.94 5.53 13.45
C GLU A 120 -9.21 5.28 12.12
N ARG A 121 -9.49 6.11 11.12
CA ARG A 121 -8.91 6.00 9.77
C ARG A 121 -7.43 6.40 9.78
N PRO A 122 -6.54 5.70 9.05
CA PRO A 122 -5.15 6.15 8.93
C PRO A 122 -5.07 7.52 8.22
N PRO A 123 -4.00 8.31 8.47
CA PRO A 123 -3.78 9.58 7.78
C PRO A 123 -3.82 9.43 6.25
N ALA A 124 -4.24 10.48 5.56
CA ALA A 124 -4.20 10.52 4.11
C ALA A 124 -2.77 10.25 3.59
N GLY A 125 -2.66 9.46 2.52
CA GLY A 125 -1.36 9.05 1.97
C GLY A 125 -0.66 7.90 2.71
N SER A 126 -1.30 7.30 3.74
CA SER A 126 -0.73 6.12 4.42
C SER A 126 -0.69 4.87 3.55
N ALA A 127 -1.47 4.81 2.48
CA ALA A 127 -1.50 3.78 1.44
C ALA A 127 -2.08 4.37 0.16
N ASP A 128 -1.85 3.73 -1.00
CA ASP A 128 -2.43 4.16 -2.29
C ASP A 128 -3.96 4.11 -2.26
N HIS A 129 -4.50 3.08 -1.59
CA HIS A 129 -5.94 2.89 -1.42
C HIS A 129 -6.27 2.56 0.03
N VAL A 130 -7.20 3.32 0.63
CA VAL A 130 -7.71 3.08 1.99
C VAL A 130 -9.21 2.85 1.91
N LEU A 131 -9.65 1.64 2.25
CA LEU A 131 -11.04 1.22 2.26
C LEU A 131 -11.47 1.05 3.71
N TRP A 132 -12.27 1.97 4.23
CA TRP A 132 -12.52 2.06 5.67
C TRP A 132 -14.00 2.06 6.02
N LEU A 133 -14.35 1.26 7.02
CA LEU A 133 -15.69 1.30 7.63
C LEU A 133 -15.70 2.29 8.79
N ASP A 134 -16.63 3.24 8.74
CA ASP A 134 -16.93 4.15 9.85
C ASP A 134 -17.83 3.44 10.88
N ASP A 135 -17.28 2.41 11.51
CA ASP A 135 -17.92 1.63 12.56
C ASP A 135 -16.89 1.29 13.65
N PRO A 136 -17.02 1.86 14.87
CA PRO A 136 -16.09 1.62 15.95
C PRO A 136 -16.33 0.29 16.68
N ASP A 137 -17.33 -0.51 16.28
CA ASP A 137 -17.63 -1.79 16.93
C ASP A 137 -16.44 -2.77 16.77
N PRO A 138 -15.85 -3.27 17.87
CA PRO A 138 -14.72 -4.20 17.80
C PRO A 138 -15.06 -5.53 17.11
N ARG A 139 -16.35 -5.82 16.88
CA ARG A 139 -16.83 -7.01 16.18
C ARG A 139 -16.86 -6.84 14.67
N VAL A 140 -16.66 -5.64 14.11
CA VAL A 140 -16.65 -5.38 12.65
C VAL A 140 -15.83 -6.40 11.84
N PRO A 141 -14.65 -6.85 12.30
CA PRO A 141 -13.91 -7.90 11.60
C PRO A 141 -14.69 -9.21 11.41
N ALA A 142 -15.69 -9.49 12.24
CA ALA A 142 -16.52 -10.70 12.20
C ALA A 142 -17.95 -10.45 11.69
N THR A 143 -18.35 -9.21 11.37
CA THR A 143 -19.71 -8.91 10.88
C THR A 143 -19.87 -9.04 9.37
N GLY A 144 -18.78 -9.29 8.63
CA GLY A 144 -18.78 -9.45 7.17
C GLY A 144 -18.44 -8.19 6.38
N GLY A 145 -18.15 -7.06 7.04
CA GLY A 145 -17.92 -5.78 6.34
C GLY A 145 -16.66 -5.79 5.48
N PHE A 146 -15.59 -6.35 6.01
CA PHE A 146 -14.36 -6.54 5.23
C PHE A 146 -14.55 -7.57 4.12
N VAL A 147 -15.39 -8.60 4.36
CA VAL A 147 -15.74 -9.61 3.35
C VAL A 147 -16.36 -8.96 2.13
N LEU A 148 -17.34 -8.10 2.34
CA LEU A 148 -17.97 -7.33 1.27
C LEU A 148 -16.94 -6.55 0.45
N PHE A 149 -15.95 -5.90 1.09
CA PHE A 149 -14.95 -5.12 0.35
C PHE A 149 -14.14 -5.97 -0.60
N TYR A 150 -13.54 -7.07 -0.15
CA TYR A 150 -12.71 -7.86 -1.04
C TYR A 150 -13.51 -8.68 -2.06
N HIS A 151 -14.77 -9.03 -1.78
CA HIS A 151 -15.69 -9.58 -2.78
C HIS A 151 -16.01 -8.57 -3.88
N VAL A 152 -16.39 -7.34 -3.51
CA VAL A 152 -16.65 -6.27 -4.47
C VAL A 152 -15.39 -5.90 -5.26
N LEU A 153 -14.22 -5.85 -4.61
CA LEU A 153 -12.96 -5.64 -5.31
C LEU A 153 -12.69 -6.73 -6.35
N TRP A 154 -12.91 -7.99 -6.01
CA TRP A 154 -12.76 -9.11 -6.94
C TRP A 154 -13.70 -8.95 -8.15
N GLU A 155 -15.00 -8.70 -7.90
CA GLU A 155 -16.01 -8.53 -8.94
C GLU A 155 -15.65 -7.36 -9.89
N LEU A 156 -15.38 -6.17 -9.33
CA LEU A 156 -15.08 -4.97 -10.11
C LEU A 156 -13.74 -5.08 -10.85
N THR A 157 -12.76 -5.78 -10.28
CA THR A 157 -11.49 -6.08 -10.97
C THR A 157 -11.75 -6.89 -12.24
N HIS A 158 -12.65 -7.88 -12.16
CA HIS A 158 -13.06 -8.66 -13.33
C HIS A 158 -13.92 -7.89 -14.32
N VAL A 159 -14.79 -6.98 -13.87
CA VAL A 159 -15.49 -6.05 -14.78
C VAL A 159 -14.47 -5.24 -15.60
N CYS A 160 -13.38 -4.76 -15.00
CA CYS A 160 -12.35 -4.05 -15.74
C CYS A 160 -11.69 -4.92 -16.84
N PHE A 161 -11.51 -6.23 -16.62
CA PHE A 161 -10.98 -7.13 -17.66
C PHE A 161 -11.93 -7.32 -18.85
N GLU A 162 -13.23 -7.15 -18.65
CA GLU A 162 -14.22 -7.17 -19.74
C GLU A 162 -14.14 -5.92 -20.63
N HIS A 163 -13.45 -4.87 -20.14
CA HIS A 163 -13.22 -3.61 -20.84
C HIS A 163 -11.72 -3.35 -21.04
N PRO A 164 -11.00 -4.16 -21.84
CA PRO A 164 -9.53 -4.12 -21.94
C PRO A 164 -8.98 -2.79 -22.48
N GLY A 165 -9.81 -1.97 -23.14
CA GLY A 165 -9.46 -0.61 -23.53
C GLY A 165 -9.07 0.28 -22.34
N LEU A 166 -9.61 0.01 -21.15
CA LEU A 166 -9.27 0.73 -19.92
C LEU A 166 -7.89 0.37 -19.36
N LEU A 167 -7.32 -0.78 -19.77
CA LEU A 167 -6.09 -1.33 -19.19
C LEU A 167 -4.82 -1.02 -20.01
N LYS A 168 -4.96 -0.32 -21.13
CA LYS A 168 -3.82 0.14 -21.92
C LYS A 168 -3.13 1.29 -21.18
N ALA A 169 -1.83 1.18 -20.96
CA ALA A 169 -1.05 2.25 -20.35
C ALA A 169 -1.11 3.51 -21.22
N ALA A 170 -1.36 4.67 -20.60
CA ALA A 170 -1.02 5.95 -21.20
C ALA A 170 0.50 6.09 -21.12
N ALA A 171 1.17 6.26 -22.27
CA ALA A 171 2.59 6.57 -22.30
C ALA A 171 2.77 8.04 -21.90
N GLU A 172 3.21 8.29 -20.67
CA GLU A 172 3.70 9.60 -20.26
C GLU A 172 5.22 9.55 -20.27
N GLU A 173 5.81 10.07 -21.35
CA GLU A 173 7.25 10.35 -21.40
C GLU A 173 7.51 11.71 -20.75
N VAL A 174 7.97 11.71 -19.51
CA VAL A 174 8.45 12.92 -18.81
C VAL A 174 9.95 12.78 -18.52
N CYS A 175 10.71 13.84 -18.77
CA CYS A 175 12.13 13.88 -18.45
C CYS A 175 12.33 13.87 -16.93
N ILE A 176 12.93 12.82 -16.38
CA ILE A 176 13.21 12.66 -14.94
C ILE A 176 14.01 13.82 -14.32
N THR A 177 14.84 14.52 -15.12
CA THR A 177 15.67 15.66 -14.65
C THR A 177 14.89 16.97 -14.59
N CYS A 178 13.84 17.11 -15.39
CA CYS A 178 12.95 18.29 -15.39
C CYS A 178 11.65 18.02 -14.61
N SER A 179 11.51 16.81 -14.08
CA SER A 179 10.40 16.40 -13.23
C SER A 179 10.71 16.84 -11.81
N ASP A 180 9.77 17.52 -11.16
CA ASP A 180 9.80 17.78 -9.71
C ASP A 180 9.49 16.49 -8.91
N GLU A 181 10.03 15.35 -9.36
CA GLU A 181 9.75 14.03 -8.81
C GLU A 181 10.75 13.67 -7.71
N GLY A 182 10.22 13.39 -6.51
CA GLY A 182 10.94 12.75 -5.43
C GLY A 182 10.55 11.27 -5.36
N ARG A 183 11.53 10.37 -5.45
CA ARG A 183 11.31 8.92 -5.35
C ARG A 183 11.65 8.43 -3.95
N LEU A 184 10.79 7.60 -3.36
CA LEU A 184 11.09 6.97 -2.09
C LEU A 184 12.15 5.88 -2.26
N GLY A 185 13.16 5.89 -1.39
CA GLY A 185 14.23 4.89 -1.36
C GLY A 185 14.39 4.28 0.04
N GLU A 186 14.62 2.97 0.10
CA GLU A 186 15.02 2.25 1.32
C GLU A 186 16.55 2.02 1.31
N VAL A 187 17.26 2.49 2.34
CA VAL A 187 18.71 2.32 2.46
C VAL A 187 19.06 0.84 2.64
N LEU A 188 19.90 0.31 1.74
CA LEU A 188 20.38 -1.07 1.77
C LEU A 188 21.78 -1.18 2.39
N ALA A 189 22.65 -0.22 2.10
CA ALA A 189 24.02 -0.17 2.59
C ALA A 189 24.53 1.28 2.57
N VAL A 190 25.34 1.63 3.56
CA VAL A 190 25.96 2.97 3.68
C VAL A 190 27.46 2.84 3.42
N SER A 191 28.01 3.76 2.64
CA SER A 191 29.43 3.83 2.33
C SER A 191 30.09 5.00 3.06
N GLY A 192 31.37 4.85 3.40
CA GLY A 192 32.12 5.86 4.18
C GLY A 192 32.51 7.11 3.38
N ASP A 193 32.09 7.23 2.13
CA ASP A 193 32.39 8.32 1.20
C ASP A 193 31.23 9.31 1.04
N GLY A 194 30.21 9.23 1.90
CA GLY A 194 29.03 10.09 1.84
C GLY A 194 28.01 9.64 0.79
N THR A 195 28.00 8.34 0.47
CA THR A 195 27.03 7.72 -0.41
C THR A 195 26.33 6.52 0.24
N ALA A 196 25.17 6.14 -0.28
CA ALA A 196 24.46 4.93 0.12
C ALA A 196 23.84 4.22 -1.08
N GLN A 197 23.73 2.90 -1.02
CA GLN A 197 22.88 2.14 -1.93
C GLN A 197 21.46 2.13 -1.40
N VAL A 198 20.50 2.48 -2.24
CA VAL A 198 19.07 2.48 -1.91
C VAL A 198 18.28 1.63 -2.88
N ARG A 199 17.24 0.98 -2.39
CA ARG A 199 16.20 0.34 -3.21
C ARG A 199 15.09 1.36 -3.46
N THR A 200 14.79 1.60 -4.72
CA THR A 200 13.62 2.37 -5.15
C THR A 200 12.68 1.48 -5.98
N ALA A 201 11.49 2.00 -6.32
CA ALA A 201 10.57 1.34 -7.25
C ALA A 201 11.21 0.99 -8.61
N GLY A 202 12.22 1.77 -9.03
CA GLY A 202 12.95 1.57 -10.29
C GLY A 202 14.15 0.63 -10.18
N GLY A 203 14.44 0.09 -8.99
CA GLY A 203 15.60 -0.75 -8.74
C GLY A 203 16.58 -0.14 -7.74
N VAL A 204 17.76 -0.76 -7.64
CA VAL A 204 18.83 -0.33 -6.72
C VAL A 204 19.70 0.72 -7.39
N GLU A 205 19.95 1.82 -6.69
CA GLU A 205 20.82 2.91 -7.15
C GLU A 205 21.72 3.42 -6.02
N THR A 206 22.86 4.00 -6.38
CA THR A 206 23.75 4.69 -5.44
C THR A 206 23.39 6.18 -5.43
N ILE A 207 23.22 6.74 -4.24
CA ILE A 207 22.86 8.15 -4.04
C ILE A 207 23.84 8.85 -3.11
N ALA A 208 23.95 10.17 -3.25
CA ALA A 208 24.67 11.02 -2.31
C ALA A 208 23.82 11.26 -1.04
N THR A 209 24.44 11.20 0.15
CA THR A 209 23.77 11.32 1.45
C THR A 209 24.16 12.56 2.25
N ALA A 210 25.09 13.38 1.74
CA ALA A 210 25.67 14.52 2.44
C ALA A 210 24.67 15.52 3.04
N LEU A 211 23.44 15.62 2.50
CA LEU A 211 22.40 16.53 3.00
C LEU A 211 21.62 15.99 4.21
N VAL A 212 21.66 14.68 4.43
CA VAL A 212 20.76 13.99 5.38
C VAL A 212 21.48 13.07 6.36
N GLU A 213 22.80 13.01 6.30
CA GLU A 213 23.63 12.23 7.22
C GLU A 213 23.39 12.59 8.70
N PRO A 214 23.46 11.62 9.62
CA PRO A 214 23.69 10.19 9.36
C PRO A 214 22.43 9.49 8.83
N VAL A 215 22.65 8.43 8.04
CA VAL A 215 21.61 7.49 7.58
C VAL A 215 21.97 6.07 7.96
N ASP A 216 20.96 5.27 8.30
CA ASP A 216 21.12 3.86 8.69
C ASP A 216 20.45 2.90 7.70
N VAL A 217 20.92 1.65 7.67
CA VAL A 217 20.30 0.60 6.85
C VAL A 217 18.85 0.39 7.28
N GLY A 218 17.95 0.35 6.31
CA GLY A 218 16.51 0.20 6.52
C GLY A 218 15.77 1.53 6.75
N GLU A 219 16.47 2.67 6.80
CA GLU A 219 15.81 3.98 6.78
C GLU A 219 15.23 4.31 5.40
N LEU A 220 14.19 5.15 5.40
CA LEU A 220 13.58 5.66 4.19
C LEU A 220 14.06 7.07 3.90
N VAL A 221 14.43 7.33 2.66
CA VAL A 221 14.90 8.62 2.18
C VAL A 221 14.12 9.05 0.95
N LEU A 222 13.97 10.36 0.78
CA LEU A 222 13.44 10.94 -0.45
C LEU A 222 14.60 11.25 -1.38
N VAL A 223 14.61 10.62 -2.56
CA VAL A 223 15.67 10.71 -3.56
C VAL A 223 15.23 11.62 -4.70
N HIS A 224 16.05 12.60 -5.03
CA HIS A 224 15.88 13.45 -6.20
C HIS A 224 17.24 13.67 -6.87
N ALA A 225 17.29 13.52 -8.20
CA ALA A 225 18.51 13.68 -9.00
C ALA A 225 19.76 12.99 -8.43
N GLY A 226 19.62 11.74 -7.95
CA GLY A 226 20.72 10.95 -7.38
C GLY A 226 21.17 11.37 -5.98
N THR A 227 20.40 12.21 -5.28
CA THR A 227 20.72 12.71 -3.94
C THR A 227 19.57 12.46 -2.97
N ALA A 228 19.86 12.02 -1.75
CA ALA A 228 18.89 12.03 -0.67
C ALA A 228 18.67 13.47 -0.18
N ILE A 229 17.46 14.01 -0.37
CA ILE A 229 17.11 15.39 0.00
C ILE A 229 16.40 15.49 1.36
N SER A 230 15.82 14.38 1.83
CA SER A 230 15.21 14.30 3.16
C SER A 230 15.18 12.86 3.66
N ARG A 231 15.14 12.68 5.00
CA ARG A 231 14.75 11.42 5.64
C ARG A 231 13.24 11.39 5.82
N VAL A 232 12.64 10.24 5.60
CA VAL A 232 11.20 10.01 5.84
C VAL A 232 11.06 9.35 7.20
N GLY A 233 10.75 10.18 8.20
CA GLY A 233 10.54 9.70 9.57
C GLY A 233 9.20 8.96 9.73
N ASP A 234 9.07 8.23 10.84
CA ASP A 234 7.76 7.87 11.36
C ASP A 234 7.07 9.16 11.78
N ASP A 235 5.88 9.47 11.23
CA ASP A 235 5.09 10.66 11.58
C ASP A 235 5.17 11.00 13.07
N GLN A 236 5.97 12.02 13.40
CA GLN A 236 5.64 12.90 14.50
C GLN A 236 4.86 14.06 13.87
N PRO A 237 3.68 14.44 14.40
CA PRO A 237 3.06 15.69 14.01
C PRO A 237 4.10 16.79 14.19
N GLY A 238 4.29 17.60 13.14
CA GLY A 238 5.48 18.41 12.92
C GLY A 238 6.03 19.09 14.17
N ARG A 239 7.36 19.12 14.30
CA ARG A 239 8.04 20.07 15.16
C ARG A 239 7.50 21.47 14.83
N ALA A 240 6.64 21.98 15.70
CA ALA A 240 6.28 23.39 15.69
C ALA A 240 7.59 24.18 15.69
N GLY A 241 7.78 25.03 14.68
CA GLY A 241 8.85 26.01 14.67
C GLY A 241 8.82 26.83 15.96
N PRO A 242 9.96 27.36 16.43
CA PRO A 242 10.04 28.05 17.70
C PRO A 242 9.00 29.17 17.75
N ALA A 243 8.12 29.10 18.75
CA ALA A 243 7.09 30.11 18.99
C ALA A 243 7.74 31.49 19.06
N GLU A 244 7.38 32.33 18.10
CA GLU A 244 7.77 33.73 18.07
C GLU A 244 7.16 34.41 19.31
N ARG A 245 7.98 34.60 20.35
CA ARG A 245 7.61 35.40 21.52
C ARG A 245 7.40 36.84 21.05
N ARG A 246 6.14 37.19 20.76
CA ARG A 246 5.73 38.59 20.69
C ARG A 246 5.97 39.23 22.06
N ARG A 247 6.80 40.25 22.07
CA ARG A 247 6.88 41.26 23.13
C ARG A 247 5.70 42.22 23.00
#